data_AF-A0A8J7RXW8-F1
#
_entry.id   AF-A0A8J7RXW8-F1
#
_cell.length_a   1.000
_cell.length_b   1.000
_cell.length_c   1.000
_cell.angle_alpha   90.00
_cell.angle_beta   90.00
_cell.angle_gamma   90.00
#
_symmetry.space_group_name_H-M   'P 1'
#
loop_
_entity.id
_entity.type
_entity.pdbx_description
1 polymer ?
#
loop_
_entity_poly.entity_id
_entity_poly.type
_entity_poly.pdbx_seq_one_letter_code
_entity_poly.pdbx_strand_id
1 'polypeptide(L)' 'MHHFEDGTVFRLYLSVKDDNEPMVNDIQRDAVDLLGIMAQKGNTEAHDALSALADAPMIHPILREQIRQAAGIAPSASR' A
#
# COMPACT_ATOMS: atom_id res chain seq x y z
N MET A 1 4.23 3.56 -14.65
CA MET A 1 2.86 3.10 -14.36
C MET A 1 3.00 1.64 -13.93
N HIS A 2 2.61 1.27 -12.72
CA HIS A 2 2.73 -0.12 -12.26
C HIS A 2 1.67 -0.97 -12.97
N HIS A 3 2.06 -2.13 -13.48
CA HIS A 3 1.17 -3.08 -14.12
C HIS A 3 1.01 -4.29 -13.20
N PHE A 4 -0.21 -4.56 -12.77
CA PHE A 4 -0.60 -5.72 -11.97
C PHE A 4 -1.57 -6.53 -12.81
N GLU A 5 -1.34 -7.84 -12.96
CA GLU A 5 -2.24 -8.72 -13.70
C GLU A 5 -3.51 -9.02 -12.89
N ASP A 6 -3.40 -9.03 -11.56
CA ASP A 6 -4.54 -9.10 -10.67
C ASP A 6 -5.27 -7.75 -10.64
N GLY A 7 -6.41 -7.70 -11.33
CA GLY A 7 -7.27 -6.52 -11.37
C GLY A 7 -7.77 -6.05 -9.99
N THR A 8 -7.77 -6.93 -8.98
CA THR A 8 -8.06 -6.57 -7.59
C THR A 8 -6.91 -5.77 -6.99
N VAL A 9 -5.67 -6.27 -7.13
CA VAL A 9 -4.45 -5.56 -6.68
C VAL A 9 -4.36 -4.21 -7.36
N PHE A 10 -4.60 -4.13 -8.67
CA PHE A 10 -4.58 -2.85 -9.39
C PHE A 10 -5.60 -1.85 -8.84
N ARG A 11 -6.83 -2.28 -8.56
CA ARG A 11 -7.87 -1.40 -7.99
C ARG A 11 -7.50 -0.92 -6.59
N LEU A 12 -7.03 -1.83 -5.73
CA LEU A 12 -6.60 -1.47 -4.38
C LEU A 12 -5.43 -0.48 -4.42
N TYR A 13 -4.44 -0.73 -5.29
CA TYR A 13 -3.31 0.18 -5.49
C TYR A 13 -3.77 1.59 -5.89
N LEU A 14 -4.72 1.70 -6.83
CA LEU A 14 -5.26 3.00 -7.24
C LEU A 14 -6.03 3.68 -6.10
N SER A 15 -6.82 2.94 -5.32
CA SER A 15 -7.52 3.48 -4.15
C SER A 15 -6.55 4.07 -3.12
N VAL A 16 -5.43 3.38 -2.85
CA VAL A 16 -4.40 3.90 -1.91
C VAL A 16 -3.66 5.10 -2.49
N LYS A 17 -3.42 5.10 -3.80
CA LYS A 17 -2.67 6.16 -4.49
C LYS A 17 -3.48 7.44 -4.72
N ASP A 18 -4.80 7.42 -4.57
CA ASP A 18 -5.66 8.57 -4.88
C ASP A 18 -5.22 9.84 -4.15
N ASP A 19 -4.69 10.79 -4.92
CA ASP A 19 -4.15 12.07 -4.47
C ASP A 19 -5.19 13.20 -4.52
N ASN A 20 -6.41 12.90 -4.97
CA ASN A 20 -7.53 13.83 -4.93
C ASN A 20 -8.15 13.93 -3.53
N GLU A 21 -7.85 12.98 -2.65
CA GLU A 21 -8.33 12.95 -1.28
C GLU A 21 -7.48 13.87 -0.39
N PRO A 22 -8.07 14.94 0.18
CA PRO A 22 -7.32 15.92 0.97
C PRO A 22 -6.86 15.38 2.34
N MET A 23 -7.40 14.24 2.76
CA MET A 23 -7.10 13.57 4.03
C MET A 23 -7.12 12.06 3.83
N VAL A 24 -6.38 11.33 4.67
CA VAL A 24 -6.46 9.86 4.69
C VAL A 24 -7.85 9.43 5.11
N ASN A 25 -8.53 8.69 4.25
CA ASN A 25 -9.87 8.17 4.51
C ASN A 25 -9.86 6.66 4.77
N ASP A 26 -11.01 6.12 5.16
CA ASP A 26 -11.13 4.71 5.53
C ASP A 26 -11.00 3.77 4.31
N ILE A 27 -11.37 4.23 3.10
CA ILE A 27 -11.18 3.47 1.86
C ILE A 27 -9.70 3.21 1.59
N GLN A 28 -8.85 4.23 1.80
CA GLN A 28 -7.41 4.09 1.64
C GLN A 28 -6.81 3.13 2.68
N ARG A 29 -7.26 3.21 3.95
CA ARG A 29 -6.81 2.31 5.02
C ARG A 29 -7.21 0.86 4.75
N ASP A 30 -8.47 0.64 4.42
CA ASP A 30 -9.00 -0.68 4.09
C ASP A 30 -8.28 -1.28 2.89
N ALA A 31 -7.95 -0.47 1.88
CA ALA A 31 -7.20 -0.93 0.72
C ALA A 31 -5.77 -1.37 1.07
N VAL A 32 -5.08 -0.66 1.99
CA VAL A 32 -3.77 -1.08 2.51
C VAL A 32 -3.89 -2.39 3.28
N ASP A 33 -4.90 -2.53 4.14
CA ASP A 33 -5.10 -3.74 4.94
C ASP A 33 -5.40 -4.96 4.05
N LEU A 34 -6.22 -4.78 3.01
CA LEU A 34 -6.50 -5.84 2.03
C LEU A 34 -5.25 -6.25 1.26
N LEU A 35 -4.44 -5.29 0.80
CA LEU A 35 -3.15 -5.58 0.18
C LEU A 35 -2.21 -6.32 1.13
N GLY A 36 -2.18 -5.93 2.42
CA GLY A 36 -1.41 -6.60 3.46
C GLY A 36 -1.84 -8.06 3.66
N ILE A 37 -3.14 -8.32 3.75
CA ILE A 37 -3.70 -9.69 3.86
C ILE A 37 -3.35 -10.52 2.62
N MET A 38 -3.44 -9.94 1.43
CA MET A 38 -3.08 -10.62 0.18
C MET A 38 -1.59 -10.96 0.13
N ALA A 39 -0.72 -10.00 0.49
CA ALA A 39 0.71 -10.21 0.56
C ALA A 39 1.09 -11.32 1.55
N GLN A 40 0.48 -11.32 2.75
CA GLN A 40 0.67 -12.37 3.77
C GLN A 40 0.24 -13.77 3.30
N LYS A 41 -0.74 -13.84 2.39
CA LYS A 41 -1.17 -15.09 1.74
C LYS A 41 -0.29 -15.52 0.57
N GLY A 42 0.78 -14.77 0.28
CA GLY A 42 1.75 -15.08 -0.79
C GLY A 42 1.43 -14.44 -2.13
N ASN A 43 0.53 -13.45 -2.20
CA ASN A 43 0.31 -12.68 -3.43
C ASN A 43 1.48 -11.69 -3.62
N THR A 44 2.36 -12.00 -4.58
CA THR A 44 3.55 -11.20 -4.89
C THR A 44 3.21 -9.83 -5.45
N GLU A 45 2.15 -9.72 -6.26
CA GLU A 45 1.71 -8.42 -6.81
C GLU A 45 1.21 -7.48 -5.70
N ALA A 46 0.54 -8.01 -4.69
CA ALA A 46 0.11 -7.22 -3.54
C ALA A 46 1.32 -6.73 -2.72
N HIS A 47 2.36 -7.55 -2.56
CA HIS A 47 3.60 -7.15 -1.92
C HIS A 47 4.32 -6.05 -2.74
N ASP A 48 4.41 -6.21 -4.06
CA ASP A 48 5.01 -5.22 -4.97
C ASP A 48 4.23 -3.90 -4.96
N ALA A 49 2.89 -3.98 -4.89
CA ALA A 49 2.03 -2.81 -4.76
C ALA A 49 2.31 -2.05 -3.45
N LEU A 50 2.42 -2.75 -2.31
CA LEU A 50 2.76 -2.13 -1.03
C LEU A 50 4.15 -1.49 -1.06
N SER A 51 5.16 -2.17 -1.64
CA SER A 51 6.49 -1.60 -1.79
C SER A 51 6.47 -0.32 -2.66
N ALA A 52 5.78 -0.36 -3.79
CA ALA A 52 5.64 0.80 -4.67
C ALA A 52 4.92 1.99 -3.99
N LEU A 53 3.91 1.71 -3.17
CA LEU A 53 3.19 2.73 -2.40
C LEU A 53 4.04 3.30 -1.26
N ALA A 54 4.89 2.49 -0.61
CA ALA A 54 5.78 2.95 0.45
C ALA A 54 6.78 4.02 -0.04
N ASP A 55 7.24 3.88 -1.28
CA ASP A 55 8.19 4.78 -1.94
C ASP A 55 7.52 5.96 -2.67
N ALA A 56 6.18 5.94 -2.81
CA ALA A 56 5.46 6.97 -3.53
C ALA A 56 5.45 8.29 -2.75
N PRO A 57 5.93 9.42 -3.33
CA PRO A 57 6.12 10.68 -2.61
C PRO A 57 4.80 11.34 -2.18
N MET A 58 3.74 11.12 -2.96
CA MET A 58 2.40 11.68 -2.75
C MET A 58 1.59 11.00 -1.62
N ILE A 59 2.04 9.85 -1.12
CA ILE A 59 1.34 9.14 -0.05
C ILE A 59 1.47 9.90 1.27
N HIS A 60 0.34 10.12 1.92
CA HIS A 60 0.28 10.80 3.21
C HIS A 60 1.11 10.05 4.26
N PRO A 61 1.91 10.73 5.12
CA PRO A 61 2.81 10.08 6.08
C PRO A 61 2.15 9.04 7.00
N ILE A 62 0.92 9.30 7.47
CA ILE A 62 0.15 8.36 8.30
C ILE A 62 -0.15 7.06 7.53
N LEU A 63 -0.55 7.17 6.26
CA LEU A 63 -0.87 6.01 5.42
C LEU A 63 0.41 5.26 5.03
N ARG A 64 1.52 5.97 4.80
CA ARG A 64 2.83 5.39 4.50
C ARG A 64 3.31 4.47 5.61
N GLU A 65 3.11 4.85 6.87
CA GLU A 65 3.49 4.00 8.01
C GLU A 65 2.68 2.69 8.03
N GLN A 66 1.37 2.76 7.80
CA GLN A 66 0.53 1.58 7.68
C GLN A 66 0.96 0.67 6.51
N ILE A 67 1.30 1.25 5.36
CA ILE A 67 1.82 0.51 4.19
C ILE A 67 3.11 -0.25 4.53
N ARG A 68 4.06 0.40 5.23
CA ARG A 68 5.31 -0.25 5.63
C ARG A 68 5.07 -1.44 6.56
N GLN A 69 4.17 -1.27 7.53
CA GLN A 69 3.77 -2.35 8.43
C GLN A 69 3.11 -3.50 7.67
N ALA A 70 2.19 -3.19 6.75
CA ALA A 70 1.51 -4.18 5.90
C ALA A 70 2.48 -4.94 4.98
N ALA A 71 3.51 -4.25 4.46
CA ALA A 71 4.55 -4.84 3.63
C ALA A 71 5.54 -5.72 4.41
N GLY A 72 5.47 -5.74 5.75
CA GLY A 72 6.50 -6.38 6.58
C GLY A 72 7.85 -5.67 6.49
N ILE A 73 7.89 -4.43 6.01
CA ILE A 73 9.10 -3.59 6.00
C ILE A 73 9.28 -3.13 7.45
N ALA A 74 10.16 -3.81 8.17
CA ALA A 74 10.49 -3.43 9.55
C ALA A 74 10.85 -1.93 9.59
N PRO A 75 10.41 -1.17 10.62
CA PRO A 75 10.90 0.18 10.82
C PRO A 75 12.42 0.07 10.94
N SER A 76 13.16 0.84 10.13
CA SER A 76 14.61 0.92 10.21
C SER A 76 14.99 1.13 11.67
N ALA A 77 15.51 0.08 12.32
CA ALA A 77 15.94 0.16 13.69
C ALA A 77 17.12 1.14 13.73
N SER A 78 16.87 2.33 14.26
CA SER A 78 17.93 3.27 14.63
C SER A 78 18.86 2.55 15.62
N ARG A 79 20.06 2.20 15.16
CA ARG A 79 21.19 1.79 15.99
C ARG A 79 21.96 3.02 16.42
#